data_AF-A0A1I8B194-F1
#
_entry.id   AF-A0A1I8B194-F1
#
_cell.length_a   1.000
_cell.length_b   1.000
_cell.length_c   1.000
_cell.angle_alpha   90.00
_cell.angle_beta   90.00
_cell.angle_gamma   90.00
#
_symmetry.space_group_name_H-M   'P 1'
#
loop_
_entity.id
_entity.type
_entity.pdbx_description
1 polymer ?
#
loop_
_entity_poly.entity_id
_entity_poly.type
_entity_poly.pdbx_seq_one_letter_code
_entity_poly.pdbx_strand_id
1 'polypeptide(L)'
;MEGHIEERTQIRRMSLKEFSGLDLLEEQANQKAANLSMLHPWKSGQQLTLGSLIDKFSNRRRSSSSGGAKIEGGIRHSHSDDGYNSFDRVLDGINQAIRETVATENNEHSTTKNGEKNGNQTNSQVHHLEKQYSTSTGRNTYGQTLQRLTNIRNHLNSTLQSVPNASPRKAASSEPDCEKLVLLNECKMLVITCKEMIRNANSSPPTSQTSESSLLQTSSTDCHQLVQTVVDSAERAVDSVEMLIRKSNSIFQAQQLTSNADQLLKALSETIREVEKCQKPVKSAEQTKQLTRSSTVLTANLISFTELIRNL
;
A
#
# COMPACT_ATOMS: atom_id res chain seq x y z
N MET A 1 -39.96 -9.83 55.10
CA MET A 1 -38.49 -9.93 55.10
C MET A 1 -38.10 -10.66 53.82
N GLU A 2 -37.95 -9.91 52.73
CA GLU A 2 -37.57 -10.46 51.43
C GLU A 2 -36.05 -10.53 51.36
N GLY A 3 -35.53 -11.76 51.27
CA GLY A 3 -34.10 -12.03 51.14
C GLY A 3 -33.64 -11.82 49.71
N HIS A 4 -32.83 -10.79 49.49
CA HIS A 4 -32.08 -10.63 48.25
C HIS A 4 -31.04 -11.73 48.13
N ILE A 5 -31.19 -12.60 47.12
CA ILE A 5 -30.18 -13.57 46.72
C ILE A 5 -29.22 -12.84 45.77
N GLU A 6 -28.05 -12.45 46.27
CA GLU A 6 -26.95 -11.91 45.45
C GLU A 6 -26.31 -13.03 44.64
N GLU A 7 -26.62 -13.07 43.34
CA GLU A 7 -25.99 -13.97 42.39
C GLU A 7 -24.56 -13.49 42.09
N ARG A 8 -23.58 -14.02 42.83
CA ARG A 8 -22.16 -13.74 42.61
C ARG A 8 -21.70 -14.34 41.29
N THR A 9 -21.47 -13.49 40.30
CA THR A 9 -20.91 -13.86 39.00
C THR A 9 -19.46 -14.31 39.18
N GLN A 10 -19.18 -15.61 39.04
CA GLN A 10 -17.82 -16.15 39.16
C GLN A 10 -17.06 -15.96 37.84
N ILE A 11 -16.20 -14.95 37.79
CA ILE A 11 -15.33 -14.71 36.63
C ILE A 11 -14.10 -15.63 36.72
N ARG A 12 -14.06 -16.67 35.89
CA ARG A 12 -12.86 -17.50 35.72
C ARG A 12 -11.87 -16.77 34.81
N ARG A 13 -10.65 -16.55 35.30
CA ARG A 13 -9.52 -16.09 34.48
C ARG A 13 -8.94 -17.29 33.75
N MET A 14 -9.08 -17.33 32.42
CA MET A 14 -8.40 -18.33 31.59
C MET A 14 -6.99 -17.86 31.27
N SER A 15 -6.04 -18.80 31.18
CA SER A 15 -4.69 -18.48 30.74
C SER A 15 -4.65 -18.25 29.22
N LEU A 16 -3.70 -17.44 28.75
CA LEU A 16 -3.49 -17.22 27.32
C LEU A 16 -3.16 -18.55 26.58
N LYS A 17 -2.57 -19.52 27.29
CA LYS A 17 -2.27 -20.86 26.77
C LYS A 17 -3.55 -21.67 26.53
N GLU A 18 -4.53 -21.57 27.44
CA GLU A 18 -5.85 -22.22 27.29
C GLU A 18 -6.65 -21.59 26.15
N PHE A 19 -6.58 -20.26 25.97
CA PHE A 19 -7.33 -19.55 24.92
C PHE A 19 -6.79 -19.82 23.50
N SER A 20 -5.49 -20.09 23.36
CA SER A 20 -4.83 -20.27 22.06
C SER A 20 -4.97 -21.69 21.48
N GLY A 21 -5.58 -22.63 22.21
CA GLY A 21 -5.82 -24.00 21.73
C GLY A 21 -4.54 -24.82 21.48
N LEU A 22 -3.39 -24.35 21.96
CA LEU A 22 -2.08 -24.98 21.70
C LEU A 22 -1.85 -26.28 22.49
N ASP A 23 -2.61 -26.54 23.57
CA ASP A 23 -2.48 -27.77 24.36
C ASP A 23 -2.89 -29.04 23.57
N LEU A 24 -3.79 -28.92 22.60
CA LEU A 24 -4.26 -30.06 21.78
C LEU A 24 -3.17 -30.63 20.86
N LEU A 25 -2.18 -29.82 20.48
CA LEU A 25 -1.06 -30.26 19.63
C LEU A 25 0.07 -30.91 20.45
N GLU A 26 0.26 -30.48 21.70
CA GLU A 26 1.34 -30.97 22.57
C GLU A 26 0.99 -32.37 23.15
N GLU A 27 -0.28 -32.63 23.47
CA GLU A 27 -0.75 -33.96 23.88
C GLU A 27 -0.74 -35.00 22.74
N GLN A 28 -1.05 -34.59 21.50
CA GLN A 28 -0.98 -35.50 20.34
C GLN A 28 0.45 -35.88 19.96
N ALA A 29 1.43 -35.00 20.21
CA ALA A 29 2.85 -35.29 19.99
C ALA A 29 3.40 -36.28 21.02
N ASN A 30 2.97 -36.19 22.28
CA ASN A 30 3.42 -37.10 23.34
C ASN A 30 2.82 -38.51 23.22
N GLN A 31 1.65 -38.70 22.61
CA GLN A 31 1.10 -40.04 22.35
C GLN A 31 1.78 -40.77 21.17
N LYS A 32 2.32 -40.04 20.19
CA LYS A 32 3.06 -40.64 19.06
C LYS A 32 4.51 -41.02 19.39
N ALA A 33 5.11 -40.43 20.42
CA ALA A 33 6.48 -40.73 20.83
C ALA A 33 6.63 -42.06 21.62
N ALA A 34 5.54 -42.62 22.14
CA ALA A 34 5.57 -43.86 22.92
C ALA A 34 5.58 -45.16 22.08
N ASN A 35 5.41 -45.08 20.75
CA ASN A 35 5.19 -46.26 19.89
C ASN A 35 6.28 -46.50 18.83
N LEU A 36 7.43 -45.83 18.93
CA LEU A 36 8.56 -46.03 18.00
C LEU A 36 9.87 -46.20 18.78
N SER A 37 9.97 -47.30 19.52
CA SER A 37 11.16 -47.72 20.25
C SER A 37 11.73 -49.02 19.69
N MET A 38 12.11 -49.03 18.41
CA MET A 38 13.12 -49.96 17.87
C MET A 38 13.68 -49.41 16.56
N LEU A 39 14.90 -48.88 16.58
CA LEU A 39 15.96 -49.02 15.56
C LEU A 39 17.11 -48.01 15.82
N HIS A 40 18.15 -48.55 16.47
CA HIS A 40 19.59 -48.25 16.42
C HIS A 40 20.19 -46.82 16.63
N PRO A 41 21.44 -46.78 17.16
CA PRO A 41 22.02 -45.63 17.82
C PRO A 41 22.97 -44.85 16.91
N TRP A 42 22.81 -43.52 16.85
CA TRP A 42 23.86 -42.64 16.38
C TRP A 42 24.44 -41.79 17.51
N LYS A 43 25.77 -41.91 17.55
CA LYS A 43 26.75 -41.36 18.46
C LYS A 43 26.55 -39.88 18.80
N SER A 44 26.40 -39.64 20.10
CA SER A 44 27.14 -38.67 20.91
C SER A 44 27.68 -37.40 20.22
N GLY A 45 27.10 -36.27 20.61
CA GLY A 45 27.84 -35.26 21.36
C GLY A 45 28.51 -34.14 20.56
N GLN A 46 27.80 -33.02 20.42
CA GLN A 46 28.42 -31.69 20.52
C GLN A 46 27.40 -30.72 21.11
N GLN A 47 27.60 -30.39 22.38
CA GLN A 47 26.88 -29.37 23.13
C GLN A 47 27.28 -28.01 22.53
N LEU A 48 26.41 -27.43 21.70
CA LEU A 48 26.60 -26.08 21.19
C LEU A 48 26.38 -25.09 22.34
N THR A 49 27.48 -24.66 22.94
CA THR A 49 27.52 -23.56 23.90
C THR A 49 27.04 -22.28 23.22
N LEU A 50 25.96 -21.70 23.76
CA LEU A 50 25.30 -20.45 23.33
C LEU A 50 26.22 -19.22 23.25
N GLY A 51 27.48 -19.32 23.69
CA GLY A 51 28.48 -18.24 23.60
C GLY A 51 29.06 -17.99 22.21
N SER A 52 28.99 -18.93 21.26
CA SER A 52 29.64 -18.79 19.95
C SER A 52 28.82 -18.00 18.91
N LEU A 53 27.52 -17.75 19.16
CA LEU A 53 26.67 -17.02 18.21
C LEU A 53 26.84 -15.48 18.33
N ILE A 54 27.15 -14.98 19.52
CA ILE A 54 27.25 -13.52 19.78
C ILE A 54 28.54 -12.94 19.18
N ASP A 55 29.65 -13.68 19.18
CA ASP A 55 30.91 -13.21 18.59
C ASP A 55 30.85 -13.04 17.06
N LYS A 56 30.02 -13.84 16.37
CA LYS A 56 29.89 -13.73 14.91
C LYS A 56 29.15 -12.49 14.44
N PHE A 57 28.39 -11.81 15.31
CA PHE A 57 27.65 -10.59 14.96
C PHE A 57 28.28 -9.30 15.48
N SER A 58 29.32 -9.37 16.34
CA SER A 58 29.97 -8.17 16.90
C SER A 58 30.99 -7.51 15.95
N ASN A 59 31.55 -8.27 15.00
CA ASN A 59 32.64 -7.77 14.13
C ASN A 59 32.21 -6.96 12.90
N ARG A 60 30.91 -6.68 12.68
CA ARG A 60 30.46 -5.96 11.47
C ARG A 60 30.39 -4.43 11.61
N ARG A 61 30.82 -3.85 12.74
CA ARG A 61 30.71 -2.39 12.98
C ARG A 61 32.01 -1.60 13.15
N ARG A 62 33.19 -2.18 12.90
CA ARG A 62 34.44 -1.39 12.88
C ARG A 62 35.37 -1.81 11.76
N SER A 63 35.38 -1.04 10.68
CA SER A 63 36.54 -0.85 9.81
C SER A 63 36.37 0.44 9.02
N SER A 64 36.68 1.53 9.70
CA SER A 64 37.11 2.80 9.11
C SER A 64 38.62 2.89 9.31
N SER A 65 39.41 2.62 8.27
CA SER A 65 40.69 3.32 8.02
C SER A 65 41.42 2.75 6.79
N SER A 66 41.80 3.69 5.92
CA SER A 66 43.06 3.73 5.17
C SER A 66 43.41 2.57 4.22
N GLY A 67 43.18 2.82 2.93
CA GLY A 67 43.85 2.11 1.84
C GLY A 67 43.83 2.99 0.60
N GLY A 68 44.91 3.75 0.40
CA GLY A 68 45.09 4.60 -0.77
C GLY A 68 45.23 3.78 -2.04
N ALA A 69 44.38 4.06 -3.01
CA ALA A 69 44.60 3.75 -4.42
C ALA A 69 44.23 4.99 -5.23
N LYS A 70 45.27 5.64 -5.75
CA LYS A 70 45.19 6.77 -6.66
C LYS A 70 44.73 6.21 -8.01
N ILE A 71 43.43 6.30 -8.29
CA ILE A 71 42.86 5.99 -9.61
C ILE A 71 42.58 7.33 -10.29
N GLU A 72 43.40 7.63 -11.28
CA GLU A 72 43.19 8.70 -12.25
C GLU A 72 41.87 8.52 -13.00
N GLY A 73 41.21 9.63 -13.28
CA GLY A 73 40.53 9.83 -14.56
C GLY A 73 39.28 8.99 -14.81
N GLY A 74 38.32 9.01 -13.90
CA GLY A 74 36.95 8.58 -14.19
C GLY A 74 35.98 9.65 -13.75
N ILE A 75 35.59 10.55 -14.66
CA ILE A 75 34.40 11.38 -14.51
C ILE A 75 33.21 10.41 -14.47
N ARG A 76 32.90 9.89 -13.28
CA ARG A 76 31.63 9.24 -13.01
C ARG A 76 30.60 10.35 -13.02
N HIS A 77 30.01 10.60 -14.18
CA HIS A 77 28.66 11.14 -14.26
C HIS A 77 27.77 10.21 -13.45
N SER A 78 27.60 10.56 -12.18
CA SER A 78 26.55 10.03 -11.32
C SER A 78 25.24 10.60 -11.88
N HIS A 79 24.71 9.90 -12.88
CA HIS A 79 23.39 10.13 -13.43
C HIS A 79 22.41 10.08 -12.26
N SER A 80 21.94 11.25 -11.85
CA SER A 80 21.09 11.49 -10.70
C SER A 80 19.61 11.27 -11.06
N ASP A 81 19.35 10.29 -11.93
CA ASP A 81 18.02 9.99 -12.48
C ASP A 81 17.32 8.81 -11.80
N ASP A 82 17.93 8.20 -10.78
CA ASP A 82 17.35 7.05 -10.08
C ASP A 82 16.01 7.33 -9.37
N GLY A 83 15.65 8.61 -9.17
CA GLY A 83 14.38 9.00 -8.54
C GLY A 83 13.14 8.60 -9.35
N TYR A 84 13.19 8.70 -10.69
CA TYR A 84 12.03 8.48 -11.55
C TYR A 84 11.73 7.00 -11.82
N ASN A 85 12.72 6.12 -11.67
CA ASN A 85 12.59 4.68 -11.87
C ASN A 85 11.73 4.00 -10.79
N SER A 86 11.53 4.64 -9.64
CA SER A 86 10.79 4.06 -8.51
C SER A 86 9.29 3.90 -8.82
N PHE A 87 8.67 4.89 -9.48
CA PHE A 87 7.27 4.82 -9.90
C PHE A 87 7.04 3.75 -10.98
N ASP A 88 8.00 3.55 -11.88
CA ASP A 88 7.90 2.52 -12.92
C ASP A 88 7.88 1.11 -12.32
N ARG A 89 8.68 0.87 -11.28
CA ARG A 89 8.62 -0.40 -10.52
C ARG A 89 7.26 -0.64 -9.88
N VAL A 90 6.61 0.42 -9.38
CA VAL A 90 5.25 0.31 -8.84
C VAL A 90 4.28 -0.05 -9.95
N LEU A 91 4.36 0.61 -11.11
CA LEU A 91 3.52 0.31 -12.27
C LEU A 91 3.70 -1.13 -12.75
N ASP A 92 4.94 -1.61 -12.81
CA ASP A 92 5.23 -3.00 -13.18
C ASP A 92 4.61 -3.99 -12.19
N GLY A 93 4.72 -3.70 -10.89
CA GLY A 93 4.06 -4.48 -9.84
C GLY A 93 2.54 -4.52 -9.97
N ILE A 94 1.91 -3.36 -10.22
CA ILE A 94 0.46 -3.27 -10.43
C ILE A 94 0.04 -4.03 -11.70
N ASN A 95 0.76 -3.83 -12.82
CA ASN A 95 0.45 -4.53 -14.07
C ASN A 95 0.63 -6.05 -13.91
N GLN A 96 1.59 -6.50 -13.10
CA GLN A 96 1.76 -7.91 -12.76
C GLN A 96 0.58 -8.42 -11.93
N ALA A 97 0.17 -7.71 -10.89
CA ALA A 97 -0.98 -8.06 -10.06
C ALA A 97 -2.28 -8.14 -10.89
N ILE A 98 -2.50 -7.19 -11.81
CA ILE A 98 -3.65 -7.21 -12.74
C ILE A 98 -3.65 -8.48 -13.59
N ARG A 99 -2.49 -8.86 -14.16
CA ARG A 99 -2.39 -10.09 -14.97
C ARG A 99 -2.67 -11.34 -14.15
N GLU A 100 -2.18 -11.39 -12.91
CA GLU A 100 -2.42 -12.50 -12.00
C GLU A 100 -3.91 -12.65 -11.67
N THR A 101 -4.60 -11.55 -11.33
CA THR A 101 -6.05 -11.56 -11.05
C THR A 101 -6.89 -11.94 -12.28
N VAL A 102 -6.55 -11.46 -13.47
CA VAL A 102 -7.26 -11.85 -14.70
C VAL A 102 -7.01 -13.34 -15.04
N ALA A 103 -5.85 -13.88 -14.70
CA ALA A 103 -5.54 -15.29 -14.95
C ALA A 103 -6.30 -16.24 -14.00
N THR A 104 -6.57 -15.82 -12.76
CA THR A 104 -7.38 -16.62 -11.80
C THR A 104 -8.82 -16.75 -12.28
N GLU A 105 -9.45 -15.64 -12.68
CA GLU A 105 -10.84 -15.61 -13.18
C GLU A 105 -11.07 -16.58 -14.37
N ASN A 106 -10.12 -16.64 -15.31
CA ASN A 106 -10.23 -17.49 -16.50
C ASN A 106 -10.06 -19.00 -16.21
N ASN A 107 -9.28 -19.35 -15.18
CA ASN A 107 -9.07 -20.75 -14.81
C ASN A 107 -10.26 -21.35 -14.06
N GLU A 108 -10.91 -20.58 -13.18
CA GLU A 108 -12.07 -21.07 -12.42
C GLU A 108 -13.27 -21.39 -13.33
N HIS A 109 -13.50 -20.56 -14.35
CA HIS A 109 -14.56 -20.75 -15.36
C HIS A 109 -14.37 -21.99 -16.24
N SER A 110 -13.15 -22.54 -16.33
CA SER A 110 -12.84 -23.72 -17.14
C SER A 110 -13.17 -25.04 -16.42
N THR A 111 -13.32 -25.02 -15.08
CA THR A 111 -13.55 -26.22 -14.27
C THR A 111 -15.02 -26.58 -14.03
N THR A 112 -15.98 -25.75 -14.45
CA THR A 112 -17.40 -25.93 -14.07
C THR A 112 -18.39 -26.10 -15.23
N LYS A 113 -17.95 -26.41 -16.47
CA LYS A 113 -18.89 -26.63 -17.59
C LYS A 113 -18.54 -27.83 -18.48
N ASN A 114 -18.91 -29.02 -18.02
CA ASN A 114 -19.64 -29.97 -18.86
C ASN A 114 -21.14 -29.70 -18.64
N GLY A 115 -21.72 -28.83 -19.45
CA GLY A 115 -23.13 -28.48 -19.33
C GLY A 115 -23.49 -27.20 -20.07
N GLU A 116 -23.90 -27.39 -21.33
CA GLU A 116 -24.74 -26.51 -22.13
C GLU A 116 -24.27 -25.07 -22.44
N LYS A 117 -23.88 -24.94 -23.71
CA LYS A 117 -23.80 -23.70 -24.47
C LYS A 117 -25.19 -23.02 -24.49
N ASN A 118 -25.25 -21.77 -24.07
CA ASN A 118 -25.98 -20.75 -24.81
C ASN A 118 -25.49 -19.35 -24.42
N GLY A 119 -25.30 -18.51 -25.43
CA GLY A 119 -24.59 -17.25 -25.34
C GLY A 119 -25.37 -16.12 -24.67
N ASN A 120 -24.63 -15.09 -24.27
CA ASN A 120 -24.64 -13.81 -24.97
C ASN A 120 -23.56 -12.90 -24.38
N GLN A 121 -22.77 -12.32 -25.27
CA GLN A 121 -21.93 -11.16 -24.99
C GLN A 121 -22.84 -9.98 -24.61
N THR A 122 -22.63 -9.42 -23.43
CA THR A 122 -22.99 -8.02 -23.16
C THR A 122 -21.81 -7.34 -22.49
N ASN A 123 -21.07 -6.65 -23.34
CA ASN A 123 -20.05 -5.68 -23.03
C ASN A 123 -20.77 -4.34 -22.77
N SER A 124 -20.67 -3.79 -21.55
CA SER A 124 -21.02 -2.42 -21.09
C SER A 124 -21.09 -2.51 -19.55
N GLN A 125 -20.51 -1.64 -18.74
CA GLN A 125 -20.77 -0.21 -18.69
C GLN A 125 -19.72 0.40 -17.73
N VAL A 126 -18.71 1.10 -18.24
CA VAL A 126 -17.86 1.96 -17.41
C VAL A 126 -18.68 3.23 -17.17
N HIS A 127 -19.15 3.41 -15.94
CA HIS A 127 -19.89 4.60 -15.53
C HIS A 127 -19.02 5.84 -15.73
N HIS A 128 -19.44 6.68 -16.67
CA HIS A 128 -18.98 8.04 -16.86
C HIS A 128 -19.56 8.89 -15.72
N LEU A 129 -18.74 9.19 -14.70
CA LEU A 129 -19.05 10.19 -13.68
C LEU A 129 -18.41 11.52 -14.09
N GLU A 130 -19.14 12.25 -14.94
CA GLU A 130 -18.90 13.65 -15.22
C GLU A 130 -19.33 14.47 -13.99
N LYS A 131 -18.42 14.66 -13.04
CA LYS A 131 -18.58 15.68 -11.98
C LYS A 131 -18.05 17.00 -12.52
N GLN A 132 -18.98 17.94 -12.72
CA GLN A 132 -18.68 19.33 -13.01
C GLN A 132 -17.88 19.94 -11.86
N TYR A 133 -16.69 20.45 -12.16
CA TYR A 133 -15.92 21.27 -11.23
C TYR A 133 -16.07 22.74 -11.60
N SER A 134 -16.73 23.47 -10.71
CA SER A 134 -16.75 24.93 -10.68
C SER A 134 -15.32 25.45 -10.52
N THR A 135 -14.90 26.31 -11.46
CA THR A 135 -13.66 27.08 -11.43
C THR A 135 -13.65 28.05 -10.26
N SER A 136 -13.04 27.67 -9.14
CA SER A 136 -12.80 28.58 -8.02
C SER A 136 -11.38 29.15 -8.08
N THR A 137 -11.34 30.47 -8.16
CA THR A 137 -10.18 31.33 -8.38
C THR A 137 -9.17 31.30 -7.22
N GLY A 138 -8.03 30.65 -7.43
CA GLY A 138 -6.72 31.32 -7.39
C GLY A 138 -5.96 31.57 -6.08
N ARG A 139 -6.47 31.33 -4.86
CA ARG A 139 -5.64 31.60 -3.65
C ARG A 139 -5.60 30.55 -2.53
N ASN A 140 -6.40 29.48 -2.55
CA ASN A 140 -6.39 28.44 -1.50
C ASN A 140 -6.56 27.01 -2.03
N THR A 141 -6.14 26.75 -3.27
CA THR A 141 -6.38 25.45 -3.95
C THR A 141 -5.73 24.28 -3.23
N TYR A 142 -4.46 24.39 -2.83
CA TYR A 142 -3.75 23.33 -2.08
C TYR A 142 -4.36 23.08 -0.69
N GLY A 143 -4.75 24.13 0.03
CA GLY A 143 -5.42 24.00 1.33
C GLY A 143 -6.74 23.24 1.22
N GLN A 144 -7.55 23.53 0.20
CA GLN A 144 -8.80 22.80 -0.08
C GLN A 144 -8.51 21.33 -0.44
N THR A 145 -7.50 21.07 -1.26
CA THR A 145 -7.08 19.70 -1.63
C THR A 145 -6.64 18.89 -0.41
N LEU A 146 -5.83 19.46 0.48
CA LEU A 146 -5.38 18.80 1.71
C LEU A 146 -6.53 18.54 2.68
N GLN A 147 -7.49 19.46 2.77
CA GLN A 147 -8.70 19.26 3.54
C GLN A 147 -9.54 18.12 2.96
N ARG A 148 -9.67 18.03 1.63
CA ARG A 148 -10.36 16.94 0.96
C ARG A 148 -9.71 15.59 1.25
N LEU A 149 -8.39 15.49 1.18
CA LEU A 149 -7.66 14.27 1.59
C LEU A 149 -7.90 13.90 3.06
N THR A 150 -7.97 14.89 3.95
CA THR A 150 -8.31 14.67 5.36
C THR A 150 -9.72 14.11 5.51
N ASN A 151 -10.69 14.65 4.76
CA ASN A 151 -12.07 14.15 4.76
C ASN A 151 -12.15 12.70 4.25
N ILE A 152 -11.42 12.37 3.18
CA ILE A 152 -11.33 11.01 2.62
C ILE A 152 -10.80 10.05 3.69
N ARG A 153 -9.73 10.42 4.41
CA ARG A 153 -9.18 9.60 5.51
C ARG A 153 -10.18 9.39 6.63
N ASN A 154 -10.92 10.43 7.03
CA ASN A 154 -11.94 10.32 8.07
C ASN A 154 -13.09 9.42 7.62
N HIS A 155 -13.48 9.47 6.34
CA HIS A 155 -14.50 8.60 5.77
C HIS A 155 -14.09 7.14 5.80
N LEU A 156 -12.88 6.83 5.32
CA LEU A 156 -12.32 5.47 5.36
C LEU A 156 -12.30 4.89 6.77
N ASN A 157 -11.87 5.68 7.77
CA ASN A 157 -11.89 5.25 9.17
C ASN A 157 -13.32 5.00 9.68
N SER A 158 -14.29 5.81 9.25
CA SER A 158 -15.70 5.61 9.60
C SER A 158 -16.26 4.33 8.97
N THR A 159 -15.87 4.02 7.73
CA THR A 159 -16.22 2.76 7.05
C THR A 159 -15.69 1.55 7.83
N LEU A 160 -14.46 1.58 8.33
CA LEU A 160 -13.94 0.51 9.18
C LEU A 160 -14.78 0.30 10.45
N GLN A 161 -15.23 1.37 11.11
CA GLN A 161 -16.07 1.28 12.32
C GLN A 161 -17.47 0.70 12.03
N SER A 162 -17.92 0.76 10.77
CA SER A 162 -19.19 0.17 10.34
C SER A 162 -19.12 -1.33 10.08
N VAL A 163 -17.91 -1.92 10.04
CA VAL A 163 -17.73 -3.36 9.85
C VAL A 163 -18.23 -4.10 11.10
N PRO A 164 -19.20 -5.03 10.98
CA PRO A 164 -19.70 -5.76 12.14
C PRO A 164 -18.58 -6.57 12.81
N ASN A 165 -18.42 -6.44 14.13
CA ASN A 165 -17.54 -7.32 14.93
C ASN A 165 -18.05 -8.78 15.04
N ALA A 166 -19.06 -9.15 14.26
CA ALA A 166 -19.65 -10.48 14.28
C ALA A 166 -18.94 -11.43 13.32
N SER A 167 -18.68 -12.66 13.78
CA SER A 167 -18.12 -13.74 12.95
C SER A 167 -18.96 -13.94 11.67
N PRO A 168 -18.35 -14.18 10.48
CA PRO A 168 -19.05 -14.21 9.20
C PRO A 168 -20.17 -15.25 9.21
N ARG A 169 -21.43 -14.79 9.28
CA ARG A 169 -22.59 -15.67 9.17
C ARG A 169 -22.92 -15.87 7.69
N LYS A 170 -22.24 -16.86 7.09
CA LYS A 170 -22.33 -17.31 5.68
C LYS A 170 -21.78 -16.31 4.66
N ALA A 171 -20.88 -16.82 3.83
CA ALA A 171 -20.14 -16.06 2.82
C ALA A 171 -21.09 -15.43 1.79
N ALA A 172 -20.92 -14.12 1.55
CA ALA A 172 -21.45 -13.48 0.36
C ALA A 172 -20.75 -14.08 -0.87
N SER A 173 -21.55 -14.53 -1.82
CA SER A 173 -21.18 -15.10 -3.12
C SER A 173 -20.59 -14.06 -4.10
N SER A 174 -19.84 -13.06 -3.63
CA SER A 174 -19.22 -12.07 -4.50
C SER A 174 -17.75 -12.38 -4.70
N GLU A 175 -17.39 -12.65 -5.95
CA GLU A 175 -16.04 -12.87 -6.46
C GLU A 175 -15.16 -11.64 -6.13
N PRO A 176 -14.27 -11.73 -5.12
CA PRO A 176 -13.47 -10.58 -4.66
C PRO A 176 -12.47 -10.07 -5.71
N ASP A 177 -12.26 -10.85 -6.77
CA ASP A 177 -11.32 -10.58 -7.85
C ASP A 177 -11.74 -9.38 -8.72
N CYS A 178 -13.04 -9.16 -8.91
CA CYS A 178 -13.54 -8.00 -9.68
C CYS A 178 -13.27 -6.69 -8.94
N GLU A 179 -13.57 -6.60 -7.64
CA GLU A 179 -13.26 -5.39 -6.85
C GLU A 179 -11.76 -5.15 -6.70
N LYS A 180 -10.98 -6.23 -6.57
CA LYS A 180 -9.52 -6.18 -6.55
C LYS A 180 -8.98 -5.61 -7.87
N LEU A 181 -9.51 -6.04 -9.01
CA LEU A 181 -9.12 -5.54 -10.33
C LEU A 181 -9.46 -4.05 -10.49
N VAL A 182 -10.63 -3.60 -10.04
CA VAL A 182 -11.01 -2.18 -10.04
C VAL A 182 -10.02 -1.37 -9.20
N LEU A 183 -9.72 -1.82 -7.97
CA LEU A 183 -8.77 -1.14 -7.10
C LEU A 183 -7.37 -1.06 -7.72
N LEU A 184 -6.87 -2.15 -8.31
CA LEU A 184 -5.56 -2.16 -8.98
C LEU A 184 -5.50 -1.16 -10.15
N ASN A 185 -6.58 -1.03 -10.93
CA ASN A 185 -6.66 -0.03 -11.99
C ASN A 185 -6.67 1.41 -11.46
N GLU A 186 -7.40 1.68 -10.38
CA GLU A 186 -7.38 3.00 -9.75
C GLU A 186 -6.01 3.31 -9.13
N CYS A 187 -5.34 2.32 -8.52
CA CYS A 187 -3.95 2.46 -8.06
C CYS A 187 -3.00 2.78 -9.23
N LYS A 188 -3.17 2.14 -10.39
CA LYS A 188 -2.37 2.43 -11.59
C LYS A 188 -2.53 3.89 -12.01
N MET A 189 -3.76 4.39 -12.07
CA MET A 189 -4.04 5.78 -12.41
C MET A 189 -3.46 6.75 -11.38
N LEU A 190 -3.54 6.40 -10.09
CA LEU A 190 -2.93 7.20 -9.01
C LEU A 190 -1.40 7.29 -9.16
N VAL A 191 -0.74 6.18 -9.46
CA VAL A 191 0.73 6.14 -9.66
C VAL A 191 1.14 6.99 -10.86
N ILE A 192 0.43 6.87 -11.99
CA ILE A 192 0.71 7.65 -13.22
C ILE A 192 0.59 9.16 -12.92
N THR A 193 -0.51 9.57 -12.31
CA THR A 193 -0.79 10.98 -12.00
C THR A 193 0.19 11.54 -10.97
N CYS A 194 0.57 10.75 -9.95
CA CYS A 194 1.61 11.13 -8.99
C CYS A 194 2.98 11.31 -9.67
N LYS A 195 3.36 10.39 -10.55
CA LYS A 195 4.61 10.47 -11.33
C LYS A 195 4.65 11.75 -12.16
N GLU A 196 3.55 12.07 -12.83
CA GLU A 196 3.43 13.28 -13.64
C GLU A 196 3.46 14.56 -12.81
N MET A 197 2.75 14.60 -11.68
CA MET A 197 2.78 15.70 -10.72
C MET A 197 4.22 15.99 -10.25
N ILE A 198 4.97 14.95 -9.84
CA ILE A 198 6.35 15.10 -9.36
C ILE A 198 7.28 15.53 -10.48
N ARG A 199 7.13 14.97 -11.68
CA ARG A 199 7.88 15.39 -12.88
C ARG A 199 7.67 16.87 -13.19
N ASN A 200 6.42 17.32 -13.16
CA ASN A 200 6.08 18.72 -13.37
C ASN A 200 6.69 19.62 -12.28
N ALA A 201 6.59 19.22 -11.01
CA ALA A 201 7.17 19.94 -9.88
C ALA A 201 8.70 20.05 -9.93
N ASN A 202 9.39 19.04 -10.48
CA ASN A 202 10.84 19.03 -10.66
C ASN A 202 11.33 19.69 -11.96
N SER A 203 10.44 19.89 -12.94
CA SER A 203 10.81 20.58 -14.18
C SER A 203 11.17 22.03 -13.84
N SER A 204 12.42 22.42 -14.08
CA SER A 204 12.84 23.81 -13.94
C SER A 204 12.11 24.65 -14.99
N PRO A 205 11.63 25.87 -14.65
CA PRO A 205 11.15 26.77 -15.67
C PRO A 205 12.31 27.04 -16.65
N PRO A 206 12.04 27.14 -17.97
CA PRO A 206 13.10 27.40 -18.94
C PRO A 206 13.77 28.73 -18.59
N THR A 207 15.02 28.66 -18.16
CA THR A 207 15.86 29.81 -17.88
C THR A 207 16.20 30.46 -19.22
N SER A 208 15.34 31.37 -19.67
CA SER A 208 15.61 32.48 -20.60
C SER A 208 16.68 32.24 -21.68
N GLN A 209 16.22 31.87 -22.89
CA GLN A 209 16.80 32.42 -24.12
C GLN A 209 15.68 33.03 -24.97
N THR A 210 15.72 34.35 -25.02
CA THR A 210 15.36 35.23 -26.14
C THR A 210 14.66 34.57 -27.32
N SER A 211 13.35 34.76 -27.43
CA SER A 211 12.64 35.06 -28.68
C SER A 211 11.24 35.53 -28.29
N GLU A 212 10.99 36.81 -28.47
CA GLU A 212 9.67 37.41 -28.34
C GLU A 212 8.68 36.68 -29.25
N SER A 213 7.54 36.31 -28.66
CA SER A 213 6.20 36.29 -29.26
C SER A 213 5.47 34.96 -29.04
N SER A 214 4.40 35.05 -28.24
CA SER A 214 3.24 34.16 -28.19
C SER A 214 3.39 32.77 -27.56
N LEU A 215 3.24 32.67 -26.24
CA LEU A 215 2.43 31.65 -25.50
C LEU A 215 2.74 31.74 -24.00
N LEU A 216 2.30 32.84 -23.39
CA LEU A 216 2.34 33.03 -21.94
C LEU A 216 1.31 32.11 -21.25
N GLN A 217 1.70 31.51 -20.13
CA GLN A 217 0.82 31.21 -18.98
C GLN A 217 0.10 29.83 -18.89
N THR A 218 0.64 28.73 -19.41
CA THR A 218 0.02 27.38 -19.21
C THR A 218 0.63 26.55 -18.07
N SER A 219 1.94 26.65 -17.79
CA SER A 219 2.63 25.66 -16.93
C SER A 219 2.20 25.63 -15.45
N SER A 220 1.77 26.75 -14.87
CA SER A 220 1.31 26.78 -13.46
C SER A 220 -0.11 26.25 -13.28
N THR A 221 -0.97 26.45 -14.28
CA THR A 221 -2.32 25.88 -14.34
C THR A 221 -2.27 24.36 -14.38
N ASP A 222 -1.26 23.81 -15.07
CA ASP A 222 -1.05 22.38 -15.22
C ASP A 222 -0.74 21.68 -13.89
N CYS A 223 0.08 22.27 -13.01
CA CYS A 223 0.42 21.61 -11.73
C CYS A 223 -0.77 21.55 -10.77
N HIS A 224 -1.54 22.65 -10.67
CA HIS A 224 -2.74 22.66 -9.83
C HIS A 224 -3.78 21.66 -10.32
N GLN A 225 -3.96 21.53 -11.64
CA GLN A 225 -4.85 20.54 -12.22
C GLN A 225 -4.36 19.11 -11.93
N LEU A 226 -3.05 18.84 -12.09
CA LEU A 226 -2.46 17.54 -11.74
C LEU A 226 -2.71 17.15 -10.29
N VAL A 227 -2.57 18.11 -9.36
CA VAL A 227 -2.82 17.89 -7.93
C VAL A 227 -4.28 17.54 -7.66
N GLN A 228 -5.24 18.18 -8.35
CA GLN A 228 -6.66 17.81 -8.26
C GLN A 228 -6.91 16.42 -8.83
N THR A 229 -6.35 16.10 -10.00
CA THR A 229 -6.47 14.78 -10.63
C THR A 229 -5.92 13.67 -9.74
N VAL A 230 -4.78 13.92 -9.06
CA VAL A 230 -4.19 13.00 -8.09
C VAL A 230 -5.14 12.73 -6.92
N VAL A 231 -5.79 13.77 -6.38
CA VAL A 231 -6.75 13.60 -5.28
C VAL A 231 -8.03 12.92 -5.74
N ASP A 232 -8.53 13.23 -6.94
CA ASP A 232 -9.66 12.52 -7.53
C ASP A 232 -9.35 11.03 -7.72
N SER A 233 -8.13 10.69 -8.16
CA SER A 233 -7.69 9.31 -8.28
C SER A 233 -7.53 8.62 -6.93
N ALA A 234 -7.06 9.34 -5.90
CA ALA A 234 -6.97 8.82 -4.55
C ALA A 234 -8.36 8.56 -3.94
N GLU A 235 -9.33 9.43 -4.20
CA GLU A 235 -10.73 9.25 -3.77
C GLU A 235 -11.34 7.98 -4.38
N ARG A 236 -11.23 7.79 -5.70
CA ARG A 236 -11.73 6.57 -6.36
C ARG A 236 -11.05 5.29 -5.87
N ALA A 237 -9.74 5.35 -5.59
CA ALA A 237 -9.02 4.24 -4.99
C ALA A 237 -9.56 3.91 -3.58
N VAL A 238 -9.84 4.94 -2.76
CA VAL A 238 -10.41 4.76 -1.42
C VAL A 238 -11.84 4.23 -1.50
N ASP A 239 -12.68 4.72 -2.40
CA ASP A 239 -14.03 4.17 -2.63
C ASP A 239 -13.97 2.66 -2.94
N SER A 240 -12.99 2.25 -3.73
CA SER A 240 -12.73 0.83 -4.06
C SER A 240 -12.26 0.03 -2.84
N VAL A 241 -11.41 0.61 -1.99
CA VAL A 241 -11.01 0.02 -0.69
C VAL A 241 -12.22 -0.16 0.22
N GLU A 242 -13.11 0.83 0.28
CA GLU A 242 -14.32 0.75 1.09
C GLU A 242 -15.26 -0.35 0.62
N MET A 243 -15.41 -0.53 -0.69
CA MET A 243 -16.15 -1.67 -1.24
C MET A 243 -15.56 -3.00 -0.77
N LEU A 244 -14.23 -3.16 -0.84
CA LEU A 244 -13.54 -4.35 -0.35
C LEU A 244 -13.70 -4.54 1.16
N ILE A 245 -13.62 -3.46 1.95
CA ILE A 245 -13.84 -3.51 3.40
C ILE A 245 -15.26 -4.00 3.73
N ARG A 246 -16.29 -3.45 3.06
CA ARG A 246 -17.69 -3.84 3.29
C ARG A 246 -17.98 -5.27 2.88
N LYS A 247 -17.25 -5.80 1.88
CA LYS A 247 -17.37 -7.19 1.41
C LYS A 247 -16.45 -8.17 2.16
N SER A 248 -15.45 -7.67 2.88
CA SER A 248 -14.50 -8.51 3.57
C SER A 248 -15.17 -9.28 4.71
N ASN A 249 -14.91 -10.59 4.75
CA ASN A 249 -15.33 -11.45 5.86
C ASN A 249 -14.33 -11.41 7.03
N SER A 250 -13.30 -10.57 6.96
CA SER A 250 -12.22 -10.53 7.94
C SER A 250 -12.00 -9.12 8.43
N ILE A 251 -12.33 -8.86 9.70
CA ILE A 251 -12.01 -7.60 10.36
C ILE A 251 -10.51 -7.30 10.31
N PHE A 252 -9.67 -8.34 10.36
CA PHE A 252 -8.22 -8.19 10.22
C PHE A 252 -7.82 -7.67 8.83
N GLN A 253 -8.38 -8.24 7.76
CA GLN A 253 -8.12 -7.73 6.39
C GLN A 253 -8.65 -6.30 6.23
N ALA A 254 -9.86 -6.00 6.73
CA ALA A 254 -10.43 -4.66 6.70
C ALA A 254 -9.55 -3.64 7.43
N GLN A 255 -9.03 -3.98 8.61
CA GLN A 255 -8.09 -3.15 9.37
C GLN A 255 -6.77 -2.94 8.62
N GLN A 256 -6.24 -3.99 7.99
CA GLN A 256 -4.99 -3.92 7.24
C GLN A 256 -5.13 -3.04 5.99
N LEU A 257 -6.22 -3.20 5.23
CA LEU A 257 -6.59 -2.35 4.10
C LEU A 257 -6.73 -0.88 4.52
N THR A 258 -7.48 -0.63 5.58
CA THR A 258 -7.69 0.72 6.14
C THR A 258 -6.37 1.36 6.53
N SER A 259 -5.52 0.65 7.28
CA SER A 259 -4.24 1.16 7.78
C SER A 259 -3.28 1.51 6.63
N ASN A 260 -3.18 0.66 5.61
CA ASN A 260 -2.29 0.92 4.47
C ASN A 260 -2.82 2.06 3.59
N ALA A 261 -4.13 2.11 3.33
CA ALA A 261 -4.73 3.23 2.59
C ALA A 261 -4.56 4.56 3.35
N ASP A 262 -4.72 4.57 4.68
CA ASP A 262 -4.47 5.77 5.50
C ASP A 262 -3.00 6.25 5.42
N GLN A 263 -2.04 5.32 5.52
CA GLN A 263 -0.61 5.62 5.36
C GLN A 263 -0.29 6.18 3.97
N LEU A 264 -0.89 5.61 2.93
CA LEU A 264 -0.75 6.10 1.55
C LEU A 264 -1.29 7.54 1.41
N LEU A 265 -2.49 7.82 1.91
CA LEU A 265 -3.10 9.15 1.87
C LEU A 265 -2.29 10.19 2.68
N LYS A 266 -1.68 9.76 3.79
CA LYS A 266 -0.78 10.60 4.59
C LYS A 266 0.49 10.95 3.83
N ALA A 267 1.14 9.95 3.22
CA ALA A 267 2.32 10.16 2.38
C ALA A 267 1.99 11.08 1.19
N LEU A 268 0.85 10.86 0.54
CA LEU A 268 0.38 11.69 -0.57
C LEU A 268 0.18 13.15 -0.15
N SER A 269 -0.46 13.37 1.00
CA SER A 269 -0.66 14.72 1.56
C SER A 269 0.67 15.42 1.82
N GLU A 270 1.68 14.70 2.30
CA GLU A 270 3.03 15.25 2.51
C GLU A 270 3.71 15.59 1.18
N THR A 271 3.65 14.70 0.18
CA THR A 271 4.18 14.98 -1.16
C THR A 271 3.52 16.20 -1.80
N ILE A 272 2.20 16.36 -1.69
CA ILE A 272 1.50 17.55 -2.23
C ILE A 272 1.98 18.84 -1.55
N ARG A 273 2.24 18.84 -0.24
CA ARG A 273 2.83 20.01 0.46
C ARG A 273 4.23 20.33 -0.04
N GLU A 274 5.05 19.32 -0.33
CA GLU A 274 6.39 19.55 -0.89
C GLU A 274 6.31 20.06 -2.34
N VAL A 275 5.37 19.54 -3.14
CA VAL A 275 5.08 20.05 -4.49
C VAL A 275 4.70 21.54 -4.43
N GLU A 276 3.80 21.93 -3.52
CA GLU A 276 3.41 23.33 -3.32
C GLU A 276 4.62 24.22 -3.00
N LYS A 277 5.53 23.76 -2.13
CA LYS A 277 6.76 24.52 -1.81
C LYS A 277 7.67 24.68 -3.02
N CYS A 278 7.74 23.67 -3.89
CA CYS A 278 8.51 23.71 -5.13
C CYS A 278 7.90 24.62 -6.19
N GLN A 279 6.61 25.00 -6.12
CA GLN A 279 6.01 25.93 -7.07
C GLN A 279 6.44 27.40 -6.89
N LYS A 280 7.24 27.70 -5.86
CA LYS A 280 7.77 29.06 -5.63
C LYS A 280 8.82 29.43 -6.70
N PRO A 281 8.93 30.72 -7.07
CA PRO A 281 9.78 31.18 -8.18
C PRO A 281 11.28 30.88 -8.01
N VAL A 282 11.73 30.65 -6.77
CA VAL A 282 13.11 30.23 -6.48
C VAL A 282 13.07 28.86 -5.82
N LYS A 283 13.35 27.81 -6.60
CA LYS A 283 13.49 26.44 -6.10
C LYS A 283 14.87 26.29 -5.43
N SER A 284 14.88 26.09 -4.11
CA SER A 284 16.10 25.74 -3.39
C SER A 284 16.46 24.27 -3.62
N ALA A 285 17.76 23.96 -3.70
CA ALA A 285 18.25 22.58 -3.76
C ALA A 285 17.73 21.73 -2.59
N GLU A 286 17.47 22.33 -1.42
CA GLU A 286 16.89 21.63 -0.28
C GLU A 286 15.42 21.26 -0.49
N GLN A 287 14.64 22.10 -1.18
CA GLN A 287 13.25 21.79 -1.51
C GLN A 287 13.17 20.61 -2.48
N THR A 288 14.02 20.57 -3.50
CA THR A 288 14.11 19.42 -4.42
C THR A 288 14.48 18.14 -3.68
N LYS A 289 15.46 18.18 -2.77
CA LYS A 289 15.81 17.02 -1.93
C LYS A 289 14.63 16.55 -1.08
N GLN A 290 13.89 17.47 -0.49
CA GLN A 290 12.74 17.13 0.33
C GLN A 290 11.60 16.54 -0.49
N LEU A 291 11.33 17.07 -1.69
CA LEU A 291 10.39 16.49 -2.63
C LEU A 291 10.79 15.06 -3.00
N THR A 292 12.06 14.82 -3.35
CA THR A 292 12.59 13.47 -3.66
C THR A 292 12.44 12.49 -2.48
N ARG A 293 12.67 12.95 -1.24
CA ARG A 293 12.43 12.13 -0.05
C ARG A 293 10.95 11.77 0.08
N SER A 294 10.07 12.76 -0.01
CA SER A 294 8.62 12.55 0.11
C SER A 294 8.08 11.64 -1.00
N SER A 295 8.58 11.76 -2.23
CA SER A 295 8.18 10.89 -3.34
C SER A 295 8.67 9.45 -3.15
N THR A 296 9.84 9.26 -2.56
CA THR A 296 10.36 7.92 -2.21
C THR A 296 9.50 7.25 -1.14
N VAL A 297 9.05 8.02 -0.14
CA VAL A 297 8.12 7.52 0.87
C VAL A 297 6.76 7.17 0.23
N LEU A 298 6.26 8.01 -0.68
CA LEU A 298 5.03 7.75 -1.41
C LEU A 298 5.11 6.46 -2.24
N THR A 299 6.20 6.25 -3.01
CA THR A 299 6.37 5.01 -3.80
C THR A 299 6.49 3.78 -2.92
N ALA A 300 7.19 3.86 -1.79
CA ALA A 300 7.24 2.74 -0.84
C ALA A 300 5.85 2.37 -0.30
N ASN A 301 5.01 3.35 0.03
CA ASN A 301 3.64 3.10 0.46
C ASN A 301 2.77 2.51 -0.66
N LEU A 302 2.92 2.98 -1.90
CA LEU A 302 2.21 2.43 -3.06
C LEU A 302 2.60 0.97 -3.33
N ILE A 303 3.88 0.62 -3.17
CA ILE A 303 4.36 -0.78 -3.29
C ILE A 303 3.73 -1.63 -2.21
N SER A 304 3.85 -1.24 -0.94
CA SER A 304 3.26 -1.98 0.19
C SER A 304 1.75 -2.18 0.03
N PHE A 305 1.05 -1.15 -0.45
CA PHE A 305 -0.38 -1.21 -0.69
C PHE A 305 -0.73 -2.14 -1.87
N THR A 306 0.02 -2.09 -2.97
CA THR A 306 -0.16 -3.00 -4.10
C THR A 306 0.08 -4.45 -3.71
N GLU A 307 1.14 -4.71 -2.94
CA GLU A 307 1.44 -6.05 -2.41
C GLU A 307 0.36 -6.55 -1.47
N LEU A 308 -0.20 -5.67 -0.63
CA LEU A 308 -1.35 -6.03 0.20
C LEU A 308 -2.52 -6.46 -0.67
N ILE A 309 -2.91 -5.64 -1.66
CA ILE A 309 -4.03 -5.94 -2.56
C ILE A 309 -3.81 -7.27 -3.28
N ARG A 310 -2.59 -7.52 -3.76
CA ARG A 310 -2.21 -8.76 -4.43
C ARG A 310 -2.42 -10.00 -3.55
N ASN A 311 -2.18 -9.87 -2.24
CA ASN A 311 -2.29 -10.95 -1.26
C ASN A 311 -3.68 -11.07 -0.60
N LEU A 312 -4.64 -10.19 -0.94
CA LEU A 312 -6.06 -10.39 -0.61
C LEU A 312 -6.64 -11.54 -1.42
#